data_AF-A0A7V3L654-F1
#
_entry.id   AF-A0A7V3L654-F1
#
_cell.length_a   1.000
_cell.length_b   1.000
_cell.length_c   1.000
_cell.angle_alpha   90.00
_cell.angle_beta   90.00
_cell.angle_gamma   90.00
#
_symmetry.space_group_name_H-M   'P 1'
#
loop_
_entity.id
_entity.type
_entity.pdbx_description
1 polymer ?
#
loop_
_entity_poly.entity_id
_entity_poly.type
_entity_poly.pdbx_seq_one_letter_code
_entity_poly.pdbx_strand_id
1 'polypeptide(L)'
;PKPGSTVRLTQSGYLSFAWTPCEDVTAYKITIKKRGTDKIVFRLTTTKPSADVPTTVFAPGASYEIEITAENANGEFLGGTAGTGSKPWTFSTTK
;
A
#
# COMPACT_ATOMS: atom_id res chain seq x y z
N PRO A 1 -9.82 -6.01 1.88
CA PRO A 1 -9.57 -4.99 0.85
C PRO A 1 -9.41 -5.69 -0.49
N LYS A 2 -10.24 -5.36 -1.49
CA LYS A 2 -10.12 -5.95 -2.83
C LYS A 2 -9.08 -5.18 -3.67
N PRO A 3 -8.30 -5.85 -4.53
CA PRO A 3 -7.46 -5.18 -5.52
C PRO A 3 -8.36 -4.52 -6.58
N GLY A 4 -8.34 -3.19 -6.66
CA GLY A 4 -9.15 -2.42 -7.62
C GLY A 4 -8.73 -0.95 -7.70
N SER A 5 -7.48 -0.70 -7.37
CA SER A 5 -7.04 0.55 -6.77
C SER A 5 -6.47 1.49 -7.79
N THR A 6 -7.02 2.69 -7.88
CA THR A 6 -6.44 3.72 -8.72
C THR A 6 -5.17 4.24 -8.03
N VAL A 7 -4.00 3.94 -8.60
CA VAL A 7 -2.76 4.65 -8.27
C VAL A 7 -2.80 5.97 -9.04
N ARG A 8 -2.85 7.10 -8.33
CA ARG A 8 -2.76 8.43 -8.96
C ARG A 8 -1.48 9.11 -8.50
N LEU A 9 -0.65 9.52 -9.46
CA LEU A 9 0.38 10.53 -9.23
C LEU A 9 -0.35 11.86 -9.04
N THR A 10 -0.26 12.44 -7.85
CA THR A 10 -0.72 13.81 -7.63
C THR A 10 0.43 14.78 -7.94
N GLN A 11 0.10 15.93 -8.52
CA GLN A 11 1.04 16.97 -8.95
C GLN A 11 1.91 17.55 -7.81
N SER A 12 1.64 17.15 -6.57
CA SER A 12 2.26 17.61 -5.32
C SER A 12 3.48 16.79 -4.88
N GLY A 13 3.97 15.84 -5.67
CA GLY A 13 5.10 14.97 -5.27
C GLY A 13 4.69 13.84 -4.34
N TYR A 14 3.42 13.42 -4.41
CA TYR A 14 2.90 12.27 -3.68
C TYR A 14 2.27 11.25 -4.64
N LEU A 15 2.35 9.98 -4.25
CA LEU A 15 1.61 8.88 -4.82
C LEU A 15 0.44 8.56 -3.89
N SER A 16 -0.77 8.71 -4.41
CA SER A 16 -2.00 8.43 -3.66
C SER A 16 -2.48 7.02 -3.96
N PHE A 17 -2.69 6.26 -2.90
CA PHE A 17 -3.23 4.91 -2.91
C PHE A 17 -4.62 4.94 -2.25
N ALA A 18 -5.59 4.28 -2.88
CA ALA A 18 -6.94 4.09 -2.31
C ALA A 18 -7.39 2.66 -2.53
N TRP A 19 -8.11 2.08 -1.58
CA TRP A 19 -8.64 0.71 -1.66
C TRP A 19 -10.09 0.64 -1.20
N THR A 20 -10.75 -0.47 -1.50
CA THR A 20 -12.04 -0.78 -0.89
C THR A 20 -11.85 -1.14 0.59
N PRO A 21 -12.51 -0.45 1.53
CA PRO A 21 -12.45 -0.79 2.95
C PRO A 21 -13.05 -2.17 3.23
N CYS A 22 -12.65 -2.79 4.35
CA CYS A 22 -13.38 -3.92 4.94
C CYS A 22 -14.28 -3.43 6.08
N GLU A 23 -15.32 -4.21 6.38
CA GLU A 23 -16.10 -4.06 7.61
C GLU A 23 -15.23 -4.34 8.85
N ASP A 24 -15.55 -3.70 9.97
CA ASP A 24 -14.90 -3.84 11.27
C ASP A 24 -13.40 -3.48 11.35
N VAL A 25 -12.86 -2.83 10.32
CA VAL A 25 -11.48 -2.34 10.32
C VAL A 25 -11.34 -1.08 11.16
N THR A 26 -10.35 -1.09 12.04
CA THR A 26 -9.91 0.10 12.78
C THR A 26 -8.57 0.64 12.28
N ALA A 27 -7.73 -0.19 11.64
CA ALA A 27 -6.45 0.22 11.10
C ALA A 27 -6.08 -0.51 9.80
N TYR A 28 -5.41 0.22 8.91
CA TYR A 28 -4.72 -0.31 7.73
C TYR A 28 -3.22 -0.09 7.88
N LYS A 29 -2.44 -1.16 7.74
CA LYS A 29 -0.97 -1.11 7.66
C LYS A 29 -0.56 -1.25 6.21
N ILE A 30 0.14 -0.25 5.70
CA ILE A 30 0.74 -0.24 4.37
C ILE A 30 2.23 -0.52 4.51
N THR A 31 2.73 -1.46 3.73
CA THR A 31 4.16 -1.74 3.57
C THR A 31 4.51 -1.65 2.09
N ILE A 32 5.52 -0.84 1.75
CA ILE A 32 6.03 -0.75 0.38
C ILE A 32 7.45 -1.30 0.34
N LYS A 33 7.69 -2.22 -0.59
CA LYS A 33 8.98 -2.90 -0.78
C LYS A 33 9.49 -2.66 -2.19
N LYS A 34 10.80 -2.67 -2.38
CA LYS A 34 11.37 -2.73 -3.73
C LYS A 34 11.14 -4.13 -4.29
N ARG A 35 10.50 -4.22 -5.46
CA ARG A 35 10.10 -5.48 -6.08
C ARG A 35 11.32 -6.40 -6.30
N GLY A 36 11.14 -7.69 -6.01
CA GLY A 36 12.22 -8.68 -6.09
C GLY A 36 13.23 -8.61 -4.95
N THR A 37 12.96 -7.82 -3.89
CA THR A 37 13.77 -7.73 -2.68
C THR A 37 12.88 -7.66 -1.45
N ASP A 38 13.38 -8.07 -0.29
CA ASP A 38 12.70 -7.86 1.00
C ASP A 38 12.94 -6.45 1.57
N LYS A 39 13.52 -5.54 0.78
CA LYS A 39 13.83 -4.18 1.24
C LYS A 39 12.57 -3.34 1.31
N ILE A 40 12.11 -3.11 2.54
CA ILE A 40 11.02 -2.19 2.84
C ILE A 40 11.54 -0.75 2.71
N VAL A 41 10.87 0.04 1.89
CA VAL A 41 11.19 1.46 1.65
C VAL A 41 10.22 2.39 2.37
N PHE A 42 9.02 1.92 2.69
CA PHE A 42 8.02 2.72 3.39
C PHE A 42 7.09 1.86 4.23
N ARG A 43 6.65 2.41 5.36
CA ARG A 43 5.54 1.88 6.17
C ARG A 43 4.66 3.02 6.66
N LEU A 44 3.36 2.78 6.68
CA LEU A 44 2.37 3.72 7.19
C LEU A 44 1.23 2.95 7.85
N THR A 45 0.67 3.51 8.91
CA THR A 45 -0.62 3.06 9.47
C THR A 45 -1.63 4.19 9.30
N THR A 46 -2.83 3.86 8.85
CA THR A 46 -3.92 4.81 8.62
C THR A 46 -5.25 4.18 8.98
N THR A 47 -6.20 4.99 9.45
CA THR A 47 -7.59 4.55 9.68
C THR A 47 -8.46 4.74 8.44
N LYS A 48 -8.00 5.52 7.46
CA LYS A 48 -8.70 5.79 6.20
C LYS A 48 -8.35 4.72 5.17
N PRO A 49 -9.25 4.36 4.24
CA PRO A 49 -8.96 3.44 3.14
C PRO A 49 -8.14 4.10 2.02
N SER A 50 -7.21 4.98 2.39
CA SER A 50 -6.33 5.71 1.50
C SER A 50 -5.01 6.10 2.20
N ALA A 51 -3.95 6.23 1.42
CA ALA A 51 -2.63 6.65 1.89
C ALA A 51 -1.93 7.49 0.81
N ASP A 52 -1.33 8.60 1.24
CA ASP A 52 -0.45 9.42 0.40
C ASP A 52 0.99 9.15 0.79
N VAL A 53 1.83 8.83 -0.20
CA VAL A 53 3.24 8.50 0.02
C VAL A 53 4.12 9.44 -0.78
N PRO A 54 5.09 10.12 -0.16
CA PRO A 54 5.96 11.04 -0.87
C PRO A 54 6.78 10.31 -1.93
N THR A 55 6.87 10.88 -3.13
CA THR A 55 7.56 10.24 -4.26
C THR A 55 9.07 10.11 -4.03
N THR A 56 9.64 10.90 -3.12
CA THR A 56 11.05 10.84 -2.70
C THR A 56 11.48 9.50 -2.10
N VAL A 57 10.51 8.69 -1.67
CA VAL A 57 10.76 7.33 -1.15
C VAL A 57 11.10 6.35 -2.28
N PHE A 58 10.74 6.69 -3.52
CA PHE A 58 10.95 5.84 -4.68
C PHE A 58 12.15 6.30 -5.50
N ALA A 59 13.07 5.37 -5.74
CA ALA A 59 14.17 5.55 -6.67
C ALA A 59 13.62 5.55 -8.12
N PRO A 60 14.10 6.45 -9.00
CA PRO A 60 13.74 6.46 -10.41
C PRO A 60 14.10 5.13 -11.10
N GLY A 61 13.23 4.64 -11.98
CA GLY A 61 13.42 3.40 -12.73
C GLY A 61 13.34 2.11 -11.89
N ALA A 62 12.90 2.18 -10.65
CA ALA A 62 12.71 1.02 -9.79
C ALA A 62 11.23 0.58 -9.76
N SER A 63 11.02 -0.72 -9.58
CA SER A 63 9.70 -1.30 -9.34
C SER A 63 9.46 -1.56 -7.86
N TYR A 64 8.21 -1.43 -7.44
CA TYR A 64 7.79 -1.54 -6.05
C TYR A 64 6.58 -2.44 -5.91
N GLU A 65 6.45 -3.04 -4.73
CA GLU A 65 5.33 -3.86 -4.29
C GLU A 65 4.67 -3.22 -3.07
N ILE A 66 3.34 -3.12 -3.10
CA ILE A 66 2.54 -2.57 -2.01
C ILE A 66 1.71 -3.68 -1.39
N GLU A 67 1.91 -3.82 -0.09
CA GLU A 67 1.13 -4.67 0.79
C GLU A 67 0.26 -3.82 1.70
N ILE A 68 -1.02 -4.13 1.74
CA ILE A 68 -1.99 -3.49 2.63
C ILE A 68 -2.59 -4.59 3.48
N THR A 69 -2.55 -4.38 4.79
CA THR A 69 -3.14 -5.26 5.80
C THR A 69 -4.20 -4.47 6.55
N ALA A 70 -5.40 -5.01 6.66
CA ALA A 70 -6.49 -4.44 7.42
C ALA A 70 -6.64 -5.21 8.74
N GLU A 71 -6.75 -4.49 9.85
CA GLU A 71 -6.85 -5.04 11.20
C GLU A 71 -8.01 -4.41 11.98
N ASN A 72 -8.61 -5.17 12.88
CA ASN A 72 -9.61 -4.66 13.84
C ASN A 72 -8.94 -4.11 15.11
N ALA A 73 -9.74 -3.65 16.07
CA ALA A 73 -9.26 -3.10 17.35
C ALA A 73 -8.42 -4.10 18.17
N ASN A 74 -8.62 -5.40 17.97
CA ASN A 74 -7.89 -6.47 18.64
C ASN A 74 -6.60 -6.86 17.90
N GLY A 75 -6.30 -6.22 16.77
CA GLY A 75 -5.16 -6.55 15.91
C GLY A 75 -5.38 -7.80 15.04
N GLU A 76 -6.62 -8.29 14.93
CA GLU A 76 -6.94 -9.44 14.10
C GLU A 76 -6.96 -9.04 12.63
N PHE A 77 -6.39 -9.90 11.79
CA PHE A 77 -6.34 -9.70 10.36
C PHE A 77 -7.72 -9.87 9.71
N LEU A 78 -8.24 -8.80 9.11
CA LEU A 78 -9.54 -8.78 8.43
C LEU A 78 -9.44 -8.87 6.90
N GLY A 79 -8.22 -8.81 6.36
CA GLY A 79 -7.98 -8.91 4.94
C GLY A 79 -6.85 -8.02 4.47
N GLY A 80 -6.37 -8.26 3.26
CA GLY A 80 -5.17 -7.58 2.80
C GLY A 80 -4.68 -8.14 1.48
N THR A 81 -3.73 -7.44 0.87
CA THR A 81 -2.86 -8.05 -0.14
C THR A 81 -1.71 -8.83 0.51
N ALA A 82 -1.41 -8.56 1.79
CA ALA A 82 -0.54 -9.41 2.58
C ALA A 82 -1.28 -10.69 3.01
N GLY A 83 -0.68 -11.86 2.84
CA GLY A 83 -1.09 -13.11 3.51
C GLY A 83 -2.32 -13.85 2.98
N THR A 84 -3.14 -13.29 2.07
CA THR A 84 -4.37 -13.98 1.56
C THR A 84 -4.22 -14.63 0.19
N GLY A 85 -3.01 -14.67 -0.38
CA GLY A 85 -2.80 -15.11 -1.77
C GLY A 85 -3.26 -14.08 -2.83
N SER A 86 -3.77 -12.92 -2.40
CA SER A 86 -3.99 -11.76 -3.27
C SER A 86 -2.65 -11.18 -3.72
N LYS A 87 -2.48 -10.89 -5.02
CA LYS A 87 -1.21 -10.33 -5.53
C LYS A 87 -0.98 -8.92 -4.96
N PRO A 88 0.21 -8.60 -4.43
CA PRO A 88 0.56 -7.24 -4.05
C PRO A 88 0.46 -6.31 -5.26
N TRP A 89 0.11 -5.04 -5.03
CA TRP A 89 0.08 -4.10 -6.15
C TRP A 89 1.49 -3.79 -6.57
N THR A 90 1.73 -3.75 -7.88
CA THR A 90 3.03 -3.40 -8.43
C THR A 90 2.93 -2.12 -9.22
N PHE A 91 3.94 -1.26 -9.09
CA PHE A 91 4.11 -0.09 -9.93
C PHE A 91 5.60 0.14 -10.18
N SER A 92 5.90 0.85 -11.26
CA SER A 92 7.26 1.26 -11.61
C SER A 92 7.31 2.78 -11.68
N THR A 93 8.38 3.36 -11.18
CA THR A 93 8.68 4.77 -11.43
C THR A 93 9.25 4.92 -12.83
N THR A 94 8.81 5.94 -13.57
CA THR A 94 9.47 6.34 -14.82
C THR A 94 10.81 6.98 -14.50
N LYS A 95 11.76 6.86 -15.42
CA LYS A 95 13.09 7.46 -15.32
C LYS A 95 13.04 8.95 -15.62
#